data_AF-A0A1H8S1Q9-F1
#
_entry.id   AF-A0A1H8S1Q9-F1
#
_cell.length_a   1.000
_cell.length_b   1.000
_cell.length_c   1.000
_cell.angle_alpha   90.00
_cell.angle_beta   90.00
_cell.angle_gamma   90.00
#
_symmetry.space_group_name_H-M   'P 1'
#
loop_
_entity.id
_entity.type
_entity.pdbx_description
1 polymer ?
#
loop_
_entity_poly.entity_id
_entity_poly.type
_entity_poly.pdbx_seq_one_letter_code
_entity_poly.pdbx_strand_id
1 'polypeptide(L)'
;MKFDFKTYLKHTYKTQLVYLAVIVALYIYDNGNLIFLLFFPFSFIQGYYRYQYKLTQAEKLKAKGLTEEDIENISFVKKWEHARKRGIWNYCIIDGGFIAGLALSIISSMIWFTLSGKTDLHTLLAEPGDMFAFIGYNYIIGAGIAVIIFRMKWKYNEKRFIRLTDPLANNYFAKDYQDI
;
A
#
# COMPACT_ATOMS: atom_id res chain seq x y z
N MET A 1 28.41 14.32 -0.03
CA MET A 1 28.34 15.31 1.07
C MET A 1 28.05 14.54 2.36
N LYS A 2 28.73 14.76 3.50
CA LYS A 2 28.37 14.06 4.74
C LYS A 2 27.07 14.66 5.28
N PHE A 3 25.97 13.93 5.22
CA PHE A 3 24.68 14.42 5.70
C PHE A 3 24.64 14.40 7.23
N ASP A 4 24.50 15.59 7.80
CA ASP A 4 24.51 15.82 9.24
C ASP A 4 23.19 15.41 9.90
N PHE A 5 23.30 14.84 11.09
CA PHE A 5 22.19 14.47 11.98
C PHE A 5 21.23 15.64 12.25
N LYS A 6 21.76 16.86 12.29
CA LYS A 6 20.98 18.09 12.46
C LYS A 6 19.95 18.30 11.34
N THR A 7 20.30 17.95 10.10
CA THR A 7 19.40 18.06 8.94
C THR A 7 18.28 17.03 9.00
N TYR A 8 18.58 15.81 9.42
CA TYR A 8 17.57 14.78 9.65
C TYR A 8 16.52 15.25 10.68
N LEU A 9 16.96 15.70 11.85
CA LEU A 9 16.08 16.21 12.91
C LEU A 9 15.17 17.35 12.42
N LYS A 10 15.72 18.30 11.67
CA LYS A 10 14.95 19.43 11.12
C LYS A 10 13.82 18.99 10.18
N HIS A 11 14.01 17.89 9.44
CA HIS A 11 12.99 17.37 8.52
C HIS A 11 11.98 16.44 9.19
N THR A 12 12.38 15.69 10.22
CA THR A 12 11.52 14.64 10.81
C THR A 12 10.94 14.98 12.19
N TYR A 13 11.28 16.11 12.82
CA TYR A 13 10.86 16.40 14.19
C TYR A 13 9.34 16.32 14.41
N LYS A 14 8.52 16.82 13.46
CA LYS A 14 7.05 16.76 13.58
C LYS A 14 6.56 15.32 13.66
N THR A 15 7.07 14.47 12.76
CA THR A 15 6.72 13.05 12.71
C THR A 15 7.21 12.32 13.97
N GLN A 16 8.41 12.66 14.46
CA GLN A 16 8.97 12.06 15.67
C GLN A 16 8.18 12.47 16.93
N LEU A 17 7.67 13.70 17.01
CA LEU A 17 6.80 14.15 18.11
C LEU A 17 5.47 13.41 18.13
N VAL A 18 4.83 13.24 16.96
CA VAL A 18 3.59 12.46 16.84
C VAL A 18 3.84 11.00 17.23
N TYR A 19 4.93 10.41 16.75
CA TYR A 19 5.28 9.03 17.06
C TYR A 19 5.57 8.82 18.55
N LEU A 20 6.28 9.77 19.19
CA LEU A 20 6.50 9.77 20.64
C LEU A 20 5.18 9.83 21.42
N ALA A 21 4.25 10.70 21.02
CA ALA A 21 2.94 10.82 21.66
C ALA A 21 2.14 9.51 21.58
N VAL A 22 2.17 8.82 20.42
CA VAL A 22 1.52 7.51 20.25
C VAL A 22 2.16 6.46 21.14
N ILE A 23 3.50 6.42 21.24
CA ILE A 23 4.19 5.47 22.11
C ILE A 23 3.88 5.70 23.59
N VAL A 24 3.84 6.97 24.03
CA VAL A 24 3.47 7.30 25.41
C VAL A 24 2.03 6.91 25.71
N ALA A 25 1.10 7.12 24.77
CA ALA A 25 -0.28 6.69 24.92
C ALA A 25 -0.39 5.16 25.04
N LEU A 26 0.35 4.40 24.24
CA LEU A 26 0.39 2.94 24.32
C LEU A 26 1.03 2.44 25.63
N TYR A 27 2.08 3.11 26.10
CA TYR A 27 2.71 2.82 27.39
C TYR A 27 1.72 2.99 28.55
N ILE A 28 0.92 4.06 28.55
CA ILE A 28 -0.11 4.30 29.57
C ILE A 28 -1.24 3.27 29.46
N TYR A 29 -1.67 2.94 28.23
CA TYR A 29 -2.75 1.98 27.97
C TYR A 29 -2.41 0.57 28.46
N ASP A 30 -1.15 0.11 28.28
CA ASP A 30 -0.70 -1.22 28.70
C ASP A 30 -0.03 -1.22 30.10
N ASN A 31 -0.53 -0.38 31.02
CA ASN A 31 -0.12 -0.35 32.43
C ASN A 31 1.40 -0.22 32.66
N GLY A 32 2.10 0.54 31.83
CA GLY A 32 3.52 0.81 32.02
C GLY A 32 4.46 -0.25 31.46
N ASN A 33 4.01 -1.05 30.49
CA ASN A 33 4.89 -1.99 29.79
C ASN A 33 6.04 -1.26 29.06
N LEU A 34 7.26 -1.45 29.57
CA LEU A 34 8.48 -0.80 29.09
C LEU A 34 8.83 -1.16 27.64
N ILE A 35 8.26 -2.23 27.07
CA ILE A 35 8.53 -2.64 25.69
C ILE A 35 8.15 -1.55 24.69
N PHE A 36 7.09 -0.77 24.97
CA PHE A 36 6.64 0.31 24.10
C PHE A 36 7.65 1.45 24.02
N LEU A 37 8.33 1.77 25.12
CA LEU A 37 9.37 2.80 25.15
C LEU A 37 10.61 2.42 24.34
N LEU A 38 10.89 1.11 24.19
CA LEU A 38 12.01 0.62 23.36
C LEU A 38 11.75 0.79 21.85
N PHE A 39 10.50 0.90 21.40
CA PHE A 39 10.20 1.14 19.99
C PHE A 39 10.61 2.53 19.51
N PHE A 40 10.64 3.52 20.41
CA PHE A 40 11.00 4.89 20.05
C PHE A 40 12.46 5.01 19.56
N PRO A 41 13.49 4.60 20.33
CA PRO A 41 14.87 4.67 19.86
C PRO A 41 15.12 3.79 18.63
N PHE A 42 14.46 2.62 18.56
CA PHE A 42 14.59 1.73 17.40
C PHE A 42 14.06 2.37 16.11
N SER A 43 12.84 2.91 16.16
CA SER A 43 12.22 3.65 15.04
C SER A 43 13.05 4.86 14.63
N PHE A 44 13.62 5.57 15.61
CA PHE A 44 14.44 6.75 15.37
C PHE A 44 15.74 6.41 14.62
N ILE A 45 16.44 5.35 15.03
CA ILE A 45 17.65 4.84 14.35
C ILE A 45 17.31 4.35 12.95
N GLN A 46 16.26 3.54 12.81
CA GLN A 46 15.81 3.03 11.52
C GLN A 46 15.43 4.18 10.56
N GLY A 47 14.75 5.20 11.06
CA GLY A 47 14.39 6.40 10.32
C GLY A 47 15.61 7.15 9.79
N TYR A 48 16.65 7.28 10.62
CA TYR A 48 17.90 7.94 10.22
C TYR A 48 18.60 7.20 9.08
N TYR A 49 18.76 5.87 9.17
CA TYR A 49 19.37 5.08 8.10
C TYR A 49 18.56 5.13 6.81
N ARG A 50 17.22 5.08 6.90
CA ARG A 50 16.33 5.23 5.73
C ARG A 50 16.48 6.60 5.08
N TYR A 51 16.61 7.66 5.87
CA TYR A 51 16.79 9.02 5.36
C TYR A 51 18.12 9.16 4.62
N GLN A 52 19.22 8.66 5.20
CA GLN A 52 20.55 8.63 4.54
C GLN A 52 20.52 7.85 3.22
N TYR A 53 19.85 6.70 3.23
CA TYR A 53 19.69 5.90 2.01
C TYR A 53 18.93 6.67 0.92
N LYS A 54 17.82 7.33 1.27
CA LYS A 54 17.04 8.14 0.32
C LYS A 54 17.88 9.28 -0.27
N LEU A 55 18.64 10.00 0.55
CA LEU A 55 19.49 11.09 0.08
C LEU A 55 20.60 10.60 -0.86
N THR A 56 21.23 9.47 -0.52
CA THR A 56 22.26 8.87 -1.37
C THR A 56 21.68 8.40 -2.70
N GLN A 57 20.45 7.88 -2.70
CA GLN A 57 19.75 7.56 -3.93
C GLN A 57 19.47 8.82 -4.74
N ALA A 58 18.88 9.86 -4.14
CA ALA A 58 18.61 11.13 -4.81
C ALA A 58 19.86 11.76 -5.46
N GLU A 59 21.02 11.70 -4.78
CA GLU A 59 22.30 12.14 -5.34
C GLU A 59 22.72 11.29 -6.55
N LYS A 60 22.64 9.96 -6.46
CA LYS A 60 22.96 9.05 -7.58
C LYS A 60 22.05 9.26 -8.78
N LEU A 61 20.81 9.65 -8.54
CA LEU A 61 19.82 9.92 -9.57
C LEU A 61 20.09 11.26 -10.26
N LYS A 62 20.38 12.29 -9.47
CA LYS A 62 20.80 13.60 -9.97
C LYS A 62 22.10 13.53 -10.76
N ALA A 63 23.06 12.69 -10.34
CA ALA A 63 24.30 12.45 -11.07
C ALA A 63 24.09 11.82 -12.46
N LYS A 64 22.94 11.15 -12.67
CA LYS A 64 22.53 10.59 -13.96
C LYS A 64 21.60 11.53 -14.75
N GLY A 65 21.35 12.74 -14.26
CA GLY A 65 20.41 13.69 -14.85
C GLY A 65 18.94 13.28 -14.73
N LEU A 66 18.62 12.29 -13.90
CA LEU A 66 17.26 11.77 -13.71
C LEU A 66 16.61 12.44 -12.50
N THR A 67 15.36 12.86 -12.66
CA THR A 67 14.51 13.32 -11.55
C THR A 67 13.91 12.14 -10.80
N GLU A 68 13.42 12.35 -9.56
CA GLU A 68 12.69 11.33 -8.80
C GLU A 68 11.47 10.82 -9.59
N GLU A 69 10.77 11.71 -10.27
CA GLU A 69 9.62 11.40 -11.13
C GLU A 69 10.01 10.49 -12.30
N ASP A 70 11.16 10.71 -12.94
CA ASP A 70 11.64 9.87 -14.04
C ASP A 70 11.85 8.42 -13.60
N ILE A 71 12.36 8.20 -12.39
CA ILE A 71 12.59 6.84 -11.87
C ILE A 71 11.28 6.20 -11.49
N GLU A 72 10.36 6.94 -10.90
CA GLU A 72 9.03 6.43 -10.63
C GLU A 72 8.36 5.99 -11.95
N ASN A 73 8.46 6.80 -13.00
CA ASN A 73 7.95 6.47 -14.33
C ASN A 73 8.66 5.26 -14.95
N ILE A 74 10.00 5.20 -14.94
CA ILE A 74 10.76 4.03 -15.44
C ILE A 74 10.41 2.77 -14.65
N SER A 75 10.33 2.87 -13.32
CA SER A 75 10.00 1.74 -12.45
C SER A 75 8.57 1.26 -12.67
N PHE A 76 7.64 2.19 -12.90
CA PHE A 76 6.27 1.91 -13.27
C PHE A 76 6.22 1.18 -14.61
N VAL A 77 6.87 1.71 -15.66
CA VAL A 77 6.89 1.09 -17.00
C VAL A 77 7.42 -0.33 -16.93
N LYS A 78 8.55 -0.56 -16.25
CA LYS A 78 9.12 -1.91 -16.08
C LYS A 78 8.19 -2.87 -15.35
N LYS A 79 7.65 -2.46 -14.20
CA LYS A 79 6.71 -3.29 -13.40
C LYS A 79 5.43 -3.58 -14.17
N TRP A 80 4.90 -2.56 -14.86
CA TRP A 80 3.68 -2.68 -15.63
C TRP A 80 3.87 -3.56 -16.86
N GLU A 81 5.00 -3.47 -17.56
CA GLU A 81 5.32 -4.36 -18.67
C GLU A 81 5.34 -5.83 -18.24
N HIS A 82 5.95 -6.14 -17.09
CA HIS A 82 5.89 -7.49 -16.51
C HIS A 82 4.44 -7.90 -16.17
N ALA A 83 3.65 -7.02 -15.56
CA ALA A 83 2.25 -7.29 -15.25
C ALA A 83 1.41 -7.53 -16.52
N ARG A 84 1.63 -6.74 -17.58
CA ARG A 84 0.97 -6.87 -18.88
C ARG A 84 1.29 -8.22 -19.53
N LYS A 85 2.56 -8.63 -19.52
CA LYS A 85 3.00 -9.94 -20.05
C LYS A 85 2.34 -11.11 -19.33
N ARG A 86 2.08 -11.00 -18.02
CA ARG A 86 1.32 -12.00 -17.26
C ARG A 86 -0.17 -12.04 -17.64
N GLY A 87 -0.70 -10.98 -18.24
CA GLY A 87 -2.07 -10.90 -18.72
C GLY A 87 -3.08 -10.37 -17.70
N ILE A 88 -4.19 -9.85 -18.23
CA ILE A 88 -5.23 -9.15 -17.46
C ILE A 88 -5.93 -10.04 -16.44
N TRP A 89 -6.12 -11.32 -16.76
CA TRP A 89 -6.75 -12.30 -15.86
C TRP A 89 -5.89 -12.56 -14.63
N ASN A 90 -4.59 -12.81 -14.82
CA ASN A 90 -3.67 -13.01 -13.70
C ASN A 90 -3.58 -11.77 -12.81
N TYR A 91 -3.55 -10.57 -13.40
CA TYR A 91 -3.54 -9.33 -12.63
C TYR A 91 -4.85 -9.08 -11.87
N CYS A 92 -6.01 -9.31 -12.49
CA CYS A 92 -7.29 -8.98 -11.87
C CYS A 92 -7.76 -10.06 -10.88
N ILE A 93 -7.64 -11.35 -11.24
CA ILE A 93 -8.11 -12.46 -10.40
C ILE A 93 -7.06 -12.84 -9.36
N ILE A 94 -5.81 -13.07 -9.75
CA ILE A 94 -4.81 -13.63 -8.83
C ILE A 94 -4.27 -12.51 -7.93
N ASP A 95 -3.69 -11.46 -8.51
CA ASP A 95 -3.13 -10.36 -7.73
C ASP A 95 -4.24 -9.54 -7.02
N GLY A 96 -5.36 -9.29 -7.72
CA GLY A 96 -6.52 -8.59 -7.18
C GLY A 96 -7.42 -9.49 -6.35
N GLY A 97 -8.19 -10.36 -7.01
CA GLY A 97 -9.22 -11.18 -6.37
C GLY A 97 -8.75 -12.07 -5.23
N PHE A 98 -7.62 -12.77 -5.39
CA PHE A 98 -7.12 -13.70 -4.38
C PHE A 98 -6.35 -12.97 -3.28
N ILE A 99 -5.27 -12.26 -3.64
CA ILE A 99 -4.38 -11.64 -2.64
C ILE A 99 -5.03 -10.41 -2.00
N ALA A 100 -5.46 -9.44 -2.82
CA ALA A 100 -6.08 -8.22 -2.27
C ALA A 100 -7.50 -8.49 -1.73
N GLY A 101 -8.22 -9.46 -2.29
CA GLY A 101 -9.51 -9.90 -1.77
C GLY A 101 -9.41 -10.49 -0.36
N LEU A 102 -8.36 -11.27 -0.07
CA LEU A 102 -8.10 -11.80 1.28
C LEU A 102 -7.80 -10.67 2.28
N ALA A 103 -7.02 -9.66 1.88
CA ALA A 103 -6.78 -8.50 2.72
C ALA A 103 -8.08 -7.71 2.99
N LEU A 104 -8.91 -7.51 1.96
CA LEU A 104 -10.20 -6.86 2.09
C LEU A 104 -11.20 -7.65 2.94
N SER A 105 -11.20 -8.98 2.85
CA SER A 105 -12.10 -9.82 3.64
C SER A 105 -11.78 -9.77 5.13
N ILE A 106 -10.50 -9.61 5.51
CA ILE A 106 -10.12 -9.40 6.92
C ILE A 106 -10.67 -8.06 7.40
N ILE A 107 -10.49 -6.99 6.62
CA ILE A 107 -10.97 -5.65 6.97
C ILE A 107 -12.50 -5.62 7.04
N SER A 108 -13.20 -6.21 6.07
CA SER A 108 -14.67 -6.26 6.07
C SER A 108 -15.21 -7.05 7.25
N SER A 109 -14.54 -8.15 7.61
CA SER A 109 -14.90 -8.94 8.80
C SER A 109 -14.75 -8.12 10.07
N MET A 110 -13.64 -7.38 10.24
CA MET A 110 -13.45 -6.49 11.41
C MET A 110 -14.52 -5.41 11.49
N ILE A 111 -14.85 -4.76 10.37
CA ILE A 111 -15.91 -3.74 10.31
C ILE A 111 -17.26 -4.36 10.70
N TRP A 112 -17.58 -5.53 10.15
CA TRP A 112 -18.81 -6.24 10.47
C TRP A 112 -18.92 -6.54 11.96
N PHE A 113 -17.85 -7.03 12.59
CA PHE A 113 -17.81 -7.26 14.05
C PHE A 113 -18.05 -5.98 14.85
N THR A 114 -17.43 -4.86 14.46
CA THR A 114 -17.63 -3.57 15.15
C THR A 114 -19.04 -3.01 15.00
N LEU A 115 -19.68 -3.19 13.83
CA LEU A 115 -21.01 -2.66 13.55
C LEU A 115 -22.13 -3.54 14.10
N SER A 116 -21.91 -4.86 14.16
CA SER A 116 -22.94 -5.82 14.59
C SER A 116 -23.19 -5.80 16.09
N GLY A 117 -22.34 -5.13 16.89
CA GLY A 117 -22.44 -5.09 18.36
C GLY A 117 -22.30 -6.46 19.05
N LYS A 118 -22.07 -7.53 18.28
CA LYS A 118 -21.82 -8.88 18.76
C LYS A 118 -20.33 -9.00 19.09
N THR A 119 -20.00 -8.75 20.35
CA THR A 119 -18.64 -8.89 20.89
C THR A 119 -18.21 -10.34 21.08
N ASP A 120 -19.13 -11.30 21.03
CA ASP A 120 -18.82 -12.72 21.23
C ASP A 120 -18.56 -13.43 19.89
N LEU A 121 -17.27 -13.60 19.57
CA LEU A 121 -16.82 -14.54 18.54
C LEU A 121 -17.31 -15.97 18.83
N HIS A 122 -17.48 -16.33 20.10
CA HIS A 122 -17.88 -17.67 20.51
C HIS A 122 -19.24 -18.12 19.97
N THR A 123 -20.21 -17.21 19.78
CA THR A 123 -21.52 -17.56 19.22
C THR A 123 -21.50 -17.68 17.69
N LEU A 124 -20.61 -16.94 17.01
CA LEU A 124 -20.41 -17.03 15.57
C LEU A 124 -19.57 -18.25 15.16
N LEU A 125 -18.73 -18.75 16.07
CA LEU A 125 -17.90 -19.94 15.88
C LEU A 125 -18.49 -21.21 16.52
N ALA A 126 -19.72 -21.14 17.06
CA ALA A 126 -20.35 -22.26 17.75
C ALA A 126 -20.71 -23.41 16.80
N GLU A 127 -21.09 -23.07 15.57
CA GLU A 127 -21.40 -24.03 14.52
C GLU A 127 -20.41 -23.93 13.37
N PRO A 128 -19.73 -25.04 12.99
CA PRO A 128 -18.79 -25.03 11.87
C PRO A 128 -19.40 -24.52 10.55
N GLY A 129 -20.71 -24.77 10.33
CA GLY A 129 -21.43 -24.28 9.14
C GLY A 129 -21.46 -22.76 9.05
N ASP A 130 -21.78 -22.09 10.16
CA ASP A 130 -21.83 -20.63 10.23
C ASP A 130 -20.44 -19.99 10.09
N MET A 131 -19.41 -20.66 10.61
CA MET A 131 -18.01 -20.25 10.41
C MET A 131 -17.63 -20.25 8.92
N PHE A 132 -17.89 -21.35 8.23
CA PHE A 132 -17.56 -21.48 6.80
C PHE A 132 -18.40 -20.52 5.95
N ALA A 133 -19.67 -20.33 6.28
CA ALA A 133 -20.52 -19.36 5.61
C ALA A 133 -19.97 -17.94 5.80
N PHE A 134 -19.64 -17.55 7.03
CA PHE A 134 -19.10 -16.23 7.34
C PHE A 134 -17.79 -15.94 6.61
N ILE A 135 -16.84 -16.88 6.64
CA ILE A 135 -15.56 -16.77 5.95
C ILE A 135 -15.77 -16.74 4.44
N GLY A 136 -16.60 -17.64 3.91
CA GLY A 136 -16.89 -17.75 2.49
C GLY A 136 -17.54 -16.49 1.92
N TYR A 137 -18.57 -15.96 2.57
CA TYR A 137 -19.24 -14.72 2.13
C TYR A 137 -18.31 -13.52 2.18
N ASN A 138 -17.57 -13.32 3.28
CA ASN A 138 -16.61 -12.21 3.37
C ASN A 138 -15.51 -12.32 2.31
N TYR A 139 -15.02 -13.53 2.05
CA TYR A 139 -14.01 -13.76 1.03
C TYR A 139 -14.55 -13.47 -0.38
N ILE A 140 -15.73 -13.96 -0.74
CA ILE A 140 -16.33 -13.72 -2.07
C ILE A 140 -16.59 -12.22 -2.28
N ILE A 141 -17.13 -11.53 -1.27
CA ILE A 141 -17.37 -10.08 -1.33
C ILE A 141 -16.04 -9.32 -1.48
N GLY A 142 -15.05 -9.65 -0.64
CA GLY A 142 -13.72 -9.04 -0.69
C GLY A 142 -13.03 -9.26 -2.04
N ALA A 143 -13.07 -10.49 -2.55
CA ALA A 143 -12.53 -10.84 -3.86
C ALA A 143 -13.25 -10.11 -5.00
N GLY A 144 -14.58 -10.05 -4.97
CA GLY A 144 -15.37 -9.33 -5.96
C GLY A 144 -15.01 -7.83 -6.02
N ILE A 145 -14.93 -7.18 -4.86
CA ILE A 145 -14.52 -5.77 -4.76
C ILE A 145 -13.09 -5.59 -5.27
N ALA A 146 -12.16 -6.47 -4.88
CA ALA A 146 -10.77 -6.40 -5.31
C ALA A 146 -10.63 -6.55 -6.83
N VAL A 147 -11.35 -7.49 -7.45
CA VAL A 147 -11.35 -7.70 -8.90
C VAL A 147 -11.82 -6.44 -9.63
N ILE A 148 -12.91 -5.80 -9.16
CA ILE A 148 -13.43 -4.56 -9.75
C ILE A 148 -12.38 -3.44 -9.67
N ILE A 149 -11.77 -3.25 -8.49
CA ILE A 149 -10.72 -2.24 -8.29
C ILE A 149 -9.54 -2.50 -9.23
N PHE A 150 -9.07 -3.75 -9.32
CA PHE A 150 -7.93 -4.10 -10.17
C PHE A 150 -8.26 -3.98 -11.65
N ARG A 151 -9.51 -4.24 -12.07
CA ARG A 151 -9.96 -4.00 -13.43
C ARG A 151 -9.94 -2.50 -13.78
N MET A 152 -10.36 -1.63 -12.87
CA MET A 152 -10.27 -0.18 -13.05
C MET A 152 -8.81 0.29 -13.07
N LYS A 153 -7.99 -0.21 -12.15
CA LYS A 153 -6.54 0.08 -12.11
C LYS A 153 -5.84 -0.36 -13.38
N TRP A 154 -6.24 -1.49 -13.98
CA TRP A 154 -5.67 -1.95 -15.24
C TRP A 154 -5.86 -0.91 -16.34
N LYS A 155 -7.09 -0.42 -16.54
CA LYS A 155 -7.36 0.63 -17.54
C LYS A 155 -6.55 1.90 -17.27
N TYR A 156 -6.46 2.33 -16.01
CA TYR A 156 -5.70 3.51 -15.63
C TYR A 156 -4.19 3.35 -15.90
N ASN A 157 -3.62 2.22 -15.49
CA ASN A 157 -2.20 1.94 -15.67
C ASN A 157 -1.86 1.76 -17.16
N GLU A 158 -2.74 1.17 -17.96
CA GLU A 158 -2.52 1.06 -19.40
C GLU A 158 -2.46 2.44 -20.08
N LYS A 159 -3.39 3.34 -19.72
CA LYS A 159 -3.34 4.74 -20.19
C LYS A 159 -2.05 5.44 -19.77
N ARG A 160 -1.64 5.27 -18.51
CA ARG A 160 -0.37 5.83 -18.00
C ARG A 160 0.83 5.26 -18.76
N PHE A 161 0.84 3.96 -19.04
CA PHE A 161 1.92 3.30 -19.77
C PHE A 161 2.05 3.86 -21.18
N ILE A 162 0.95 3.89 -21.95
CA ILE A 162 0.96 4.42 -23.31
C ILE A 162 1.48 5.86 -23.34
N ARG A 163 1.00 6.72 -22.42
CA ARG A 163 1.48 8.11 -22.32
C ARG A 163 2.98 8.23 -22.05
N LEU A 164 3.55 7.29 -21.31
CA LEU A 164 4.98 7.30 -20.95
C LEU A 164 5.88 6.63 -22.00
N THR A 165 5.34 5.76 -22.84
CA THR A 165 6.11 4.99 -23.82
C THR A 165 5.91 5.43 -25.26
N ASP A 166 4.76 6.05 -25.58
CA ASP A 166 4.44 6.53 -26.92
C ASP A 166 4.36 8.08 -26.92
N PRO A 167 5.37 8.76 -27.50
CA PRO A 167 5.41 10.22 -27.56
C PRO A 167 4.33 10.84 -28.46
N LEU A 168 3.66 10.04 -29.31
CA LEU A 168 2.59 10.50 -30.21
C LEU A 168 1.18 10.27 -29.64
N ALA A 169 1.07 9.60 -28.50
CA ALA A 169 -0.21 9.10 -27.98
C ALA A 169 -1.24 10.20 -27.69
N ASN A 170 -0.83 11.44 -27.40
CA ASN A 170 -1.74 12.56 -27.18
C ASN A 170 -2.64 12.86 -28.41
N ASN A 171 -2.25 12.42 -29.62
CA ASN A 171 -3.04 12.61 -30.84
C ASN A 171 -3.94 11.40 -31.19
N TYR A 172 -3.73 10.23 -30.57
CA TYR A 172 -4.46 8.98 -30.89
C TYR A 172 -5.68 8.73 -29.99
N PHE A 173 -5.66 9.19 -28.73
CA PHE A 173 -6.74 8.95 -27.78
C PHE A 173 -8.06 9.68 -28.08
N ALA A 174 -8.06 10.63 -29.03
CA ALA A 174 -9.29 11.31 -29.48
C ALA A 174 -10.16 10.44 -30.42
N LYS A 175 -9.60 9.39 -31.04
CA LYS A 175 -10.30 8.59 -32.06
C LYS A 175 -10.68 7.19 -31.62
N ASP A 176 -9.80 6.48 -30.91
CA ASP A 176 -9.97 5.02 -30.72
C ASP A 176 -10.73 4.60 -29.44
N TYR A 177 -11.20 5.55 -28.63
CA TYR A 177 -12.00 5.28 -27.41
C TYR A 177 -13.42 5.86 -27.47
N GLN A 178 -13.90 6.28 -28.64
CA GLN A 178 -15.32 6.59 -28.82
C GLN A 178 -16.17 5.32 -29.00
N ASP A 179 -15.55 4.18 -29.34
CA ASP A 179 -16.26 2.95 -29.73
C ASP A 179 -16.13 1.78 -28.73
N ILE A 180 -15.80 2.04 -27.44
CA ILE A 180 -15.84 1.03 -26.36
C ILE A 180 -16.50 1.62 -25.10
#